data_AF-A0A2W1BTV4-F1
#
_entry.id   AF-A0A2W1BTV4-F1
#
_cell.length_a   1.000
_cell.length_b   1.000
_cell.length_c   1.000
_cell.angle_alpha   90.00
_cell.angle_beta   90.00
_cell.angle_gamma   90.00
#
_symmetry.space_group_name_H-M   'P 1'
#
loop_
_entity.id
_entity.type
_entity.pdbx_description
1 polymer ?
#
loop_
_entity_poly.entity_id
_entity_poly.type
_entity_poly.pdbx_seq_one_letter_code
_entity_poly.pdbx_strand_id
1 'polypeptide(L)'
;MKLKVVAMEASIVAKNNIIDEDLQSVLKPLNFMQAVFFLSKYSIRNNLIKPNSLIYDLISVTCLLMFRIVSIYRIIIFSFASKWTPLLQFLYVSQILDSIFYSVGFLLNNYINIVYSKINIGLVLKLQFVHKVLNINRHKLRPLIIYNWIFAISVYSYFIIFNLYMWLKFPNPSYYALILVFSALAFDINIVYALLLIKLLTQMLRIWLVEIQELTNVGMSGSDESYWNKMFDVYKNILEAYKTVEELFKLLVRFYFCE
;
A
#
# COMPACT_ATOMS: atom_id res chain seq x y z
N MET A 1 -21.91 16.84 -11.93
CA MET A 1 -20.80 17.80 -11.67
C MET A 1 -19.49 17.10 -11.29
N LYS A 2 -19.45 16.17 -10.31
CA LYS A 2 -18.23 15.40 -9.94
C LYS A 2 -17.52 14.69 -11.12
N LEU A 3 -18.24 14.12 -12.08
CA LEU A 3 -17.66 13.42 -13.24
C LEU A 3 -16.88 14.33 -14.22
N LYS A 4 -17.26 15.61 -14.37
CA LYS A 4 -16.54 16.55 -15.25
C LYS A 4 -15.22 17.02 -14.65
N VAL A 5 -15.19 17.20 -13.32
CA VAL A 5 -13.96 17.56 -12.58
C VAL A 5 -12.94 16.41 -12.70
N VAL A 6 -13.39 15.16 -12.54
CA VAL A 6 -12.54 13.96 -12.70
C VAL A 6 -11.98 13.82 -14.12
N ALA A 7 -12.74 14.17 -15.16
CA ALA A 7 -12.28 14.11 -16.55
C ALA A 7 -11.23 15.19 -16.88
N MET A 8 -11.38 16.40 -16.33
CA MET A 8 -10.44 17.50 -16.51
C MET A 8 -9.12 17.22 -15.78
N GLU A 9 -9.16 16.71 -14.55
CA GLU A 9 -7.98 16.25 -13.82
C GLU A 9 -7.23 15.15 -14.58
N ALA A 10 -7.94 14.20 -15.20
CA ALA A 10 -7.31 13.13 -15.98
C ALA A 10 -6.51 13.64 -17.19
N SER A 11 -6.92 14.75 -17.82
CA SER A 11 -6.20 15.33 -18.97
C SER A 11 -4.90 16.03 -18.58
N ILE A 12 -4.85 16.66 -17.41
CA ILE A 12 -3.66 17.32 -16.86
C ILE A 12 -2.66 16.28 -16.36
N VAL A 13 -3.15 15.19 -15.77
CA VAL A 13 -2.34 14.04 -15.34
C VAL A 13 -1.52 13.46 -16.49
N ALA A 14 -2.08 13.34 -17.70
CA ALA A 14 -1.42 12.69 -18.83
C ALA A 14 -0.08 13.34 -19.27
N LYS A 15 0.12 14.65 -19.06
CA LYS A 15 1.29 15.39 -19.57
C LYS A 15 2.47 15.46 -18.58
N ASN A 16 2.25 15.16 -17.30
CA ASN A 16 3.25 15.30 -16.22
C ASN A 16 3.52 14.02 -15.42
N ASN A 17 3.24 12.84 -16.00
CA ASN A 17 3.39 11.55 -15.30
C ASN A 17 4.84 11.08 -15.08
N ILE A 18 5.85 11.86 -15.48
CA ILE A 18 7.27 11.52 -15.27
C ILE A 18 7.61 11.81 -13.82
N ILE A 19 7.78 10.77 -13.00
CA ILE A 19 8.17 10.86 -11.59
C ILE A 19 9.65 11.22 -11.49
N ASP A 20 9.96 12.04 -10.49
CA ASP A 20 11.32 12.22 -10.01
C ASP A 20 11.93 10.89 -9.52
N GLU A 21 13.18 10.63 -9.88
CA GLU A 21 13.88 9.38 -9.51
C GLU A 21 14.01 9.22 -8.00
N ASP A 22 14.15 10.33 -7.27
CA ASP A 22 14.27 10.33 -5.81
C ASP A 22 12.98 9.86 -5.15
N LEU A 23 11.84 10.44 -5.53
CA LEU A 23 10.53 9.98 -5.05
C LEU A 23 10.25 8.54 -5.50
N GLN A 24 10.60 8.19 -6.73
CA GLN A 24 10.44 6.84 -7.24
C GLN A 24 11.23 5.82 -6.39
N SER A 25 12.43 6.19 -5.91
CA SER A 25 13.25 5.32 -5.06
C SER A 25 12.64 5.06 -3.68
N VAL A 26 11.84 6.00 -3.15
CA VAL A 26 11.05 5.81 -1.91
C VAL A 26 9.87 4.86 -2.13
N LEU A 27 9.23 4.94 -3.29
CA LEU A 27 8.02 4.17 -3.63
C LEU A 27 8.32 2.76 -4.18
N LYS A 28 9.52 2.53 -4.73
CA LYS A 28 9.92 1.23 -5.28
C LYS A 28 9.80 0.06 -4.29
N PRO A 29 10.33 0.13 -3.04
CA PRO A 29 10.20 -0.95 -2.07
C PRO A 29 8.74 -1.25 -1.74
N LEU A 30 7.91 -0.20 -1.61
CA LEU A 30 6.48 -0.32 -1.36
C LEU A 30 5.75 -1.04 -2.48
N ASN A 31 5.99 -0.60 -3.72
CA ASN A 31 5.38 -1.20 -4.88
C ASN A 31 5.87 -2.63 -5.10
N PHE A 32 7.15 -2.89 -4.83
CA PHE A 32 7.71 -4.24 -4.87
C PHE A 32 7.01 -5.15 -3.86
N MET A 33 6.85 -4.68 -2.61
CA MET A 33 6.16 -5.45 -1.58
C MET A 33 4.75 -5.85 -2.02
N GLN A 34 3.99 -4.90 -2.55
CA GLN A 34 2.63 -5.15 -3.00
C GLN A 34 2.57 -6.02 -4.28
N ALA A 35 3.52 -5.85 -5.20
CA ALA A 35 3.55 -6.59 -6.47
C ALA A 35 3.74 -8.09 -6.26
N VAL A 36 4.56 -8.50 -5.29
CA VAL A 36 4.76 -9.93 -4.96
C VAL A 36 3.45 -10.61 -4.54
N PHE A 37 2.54 -9.87 -3.90
CA PHE A 37 1.24 -10.38 -3.46
C PHE A 37 0.10 -10.08 -4.44
N PHE A 38 0.41 -9.60 -5.65
CA PHE A 38 -0.58 -9.17 -6.64
C PHE A 38 -1.52 -8.05 -6.15
N LEU A 39 -1.02 -7.22 -5.22
CA LEU A 39 -1.76 -6.14 -4.57
C LEU A 39 -1.29 -4.74 -4.96
N SER A 40 -0.37 -4.61 -5.91
CA SER A 40 0.11 -3.31 -6.40
C SER A 40 -1.07 -2.41 -6.79
N LYS A 41 -1.05 -1.16 -6.30
CA LYS A 41 -2.09 -0.15 -6.55
C LYS A 41 -1.91 0.59 -7.88
N TYR A 42 -0.69 0.59 -8.42
CA TYR A 42 -0.32 1.25 -9.67
C TYR A 42 1.02 0.69 -10.18
N SER A 43 1.25 0.79 -11.48
CA SER A 43 2.51 0.37 -12.09
C SER A 43 3.46 1.56 -12.27
N ILE A 44 4.71 1.42 -11.81
CA ILE A 44 5.79 2.34 -12.15
C ILE A 44 6.65 1.67 -13.23
N ARG A 45 6.62 2.20 -14.46
CA ARG A 45 7.45 1.71 -15.57
C ARG A 45 8.04 2.87 -16.37
N ASN A 46 9.35 2.85 -16.61
CA ASN A 46 10.07 3.91 -17.33
C ASN A 46 9.81 5.31 -16.76
N ASN A 47 9.89 5.45 -15.44
CA ASN A 47 9.61 6.69 -14.71
C ASN A 47 8.18 7.23 -14.88
N LEU A 48 7.26 6.45 -15.45
CA LEU A 48 5.85 6.80 -15.57
C LEU A 48 5.00 6.00 -14.58
N ILE A 49 4.07 6.68 -13.92
CA ILE A 49 2.98 6.03 -13.17
C ILE A 49 1.84 5.76 -14.13
N LYS A 50 1.37 4.52 -14.15
CA LYS A 50 0.19 4.13 -14.90
C LYS A 50 -0.74 3.31 -14.00
N PRO A 51 -2.06 3.34 -14.26
CA PRO A 51 -2.93 2.34 -13.67
C PRO A 51 -2.45 0.94 -14.07
N ASN A 52 -2.79 -0.05 -13.26
CA ASN A 52 -2.50 -1.44 -13.60
C ASN A 52 -3.16 -1.82 -14.93
N SER A 53 -2.55 -2.77 -15.62
CA SER A 53 -3.17 -3.37 -16.81
C SER A 53 -4.35 -4.25 -16.39
N LEU A 54 -5.38 -4.34 -17.24
CA LEU A 54 -6.51 -5.25 -17.03
C LEU A 54 -6.06 -6.71 -16.81
N ILE A 55 -4.98 -7.16 -17.46
CA ILE A 55 -4.41 -8.50 -17.27
C ILE A 55 -3.94 -8.69 -15.82
N TYR A 56 -3.29 -7.68 -15.24
CA TYR A 56 -2.82 -7.73 -13.85
C TYR A 56 -4.01 -7.80 -12.88
N ASP A 57 -5.05 -7.01 -13.12
CA ASP A 57 -6.27 -7.04 -12.30
C ASP A 57 -6.98 -8.40 -12.41
N LEU A 58 -7.06 -8.98 -13.62
CA LEU A 58 -7.57 -10.33 -13.84
C LEU A 58 -6.75 -11.40 -13.11
N ILE A 59 -5.41 -11.30 -13.13
CA ILE A 59 -4.54 -12.20 -12.36
C ILE A 59 -4.85 -12.10 -10.87
N SER A 60 -4.98 -10.88 -10.32
CA SER A 60 -5.28 -10.67 -8.90
C SER A 60 -6.63 -11.28 -8.50
N VAL A 61 -7.68 -11.09 -9.32
CA VAL A 61 -9.00 -11.73 -9.12
C VAL A 61 -8.91 -13.25 -9.24
N THR A 62 -8.12 -13.77 -10.18
CA THR A 62 -7.93 -15.22 -10.33
C THR A 62 -7.22 -15.81 -9.11
N CYS A 63 -6.21 -15.13 -8.57
CA CYS A 63 -5.54 -15.53 -7.32
C CYS A 63 -6.52 -15.57 -6.14
N LEU A 64 -7.44 -14.60 -6.03
CA LEU A 64 -8.52 -14.63 -5.03
C LEU A 64 -9.40 -15.87 -5.17
N LEU A 65 -9.85 -16.18 -6.39
CA LEU A 65 -10.73 -17.33 -6.64
C LEU A 65 -10.02 -18.65 -6.29
N MET A 66 -8.74 -18.79 -6.67
CA MET A 66 -7.92 -19.94 -6.30
C MET A 66 -7.80 -20.07 -4.77
N PHE A 67 -7.51 -18.97 -4.08
CA PHE A 67 -7.45 -18.94 -2.61
C PHE A 67 -8.77 -19.41 -1.98
N ARG A 68 -9.91 -18.98 -2.54
CA ARG A 68 -11.24 -19.37 -2.07
C ARG A 68 -11.52 -20.86 -2.23
N ILE A 69 -11.21 -21.41 -3.40
CA ILE A 69 -11.40 -22.84 -3.68
C ILE A 69 -10.58 -23.68 -2.68
N VAL A 70 -9.32 -23.32 -2.48
CA VAL A 70 -8.44 -24.01 -1.50
C VAL A 70 -8.99 -23.89 -0.08
N SER A 71 -9.52 -22.72 0.28
CA SER A 71 -10.11 -22.46 1.59
C SER A 71 -11.33 -23.32 1.88
N ILE A 72 -12.26 -23.37 0.93
CA ILE A 72 -13.48 -24.20 1.02
C ILE A 72 -13.11 -25.68 1.04
N TYR A 73 -12.20 -26.12 0.18
CA TYR A 73 -11.75 -27.51 0.12
C TYR A 73 -11.19 -27.99 1.47
N ARG A 74 -10.37 -27.17 2.15
CA ARG A 74 -9.86 -27.55 3.47
C ARG A 74 -10.96 -27.62 4.53
N ILE A 75 -11.91 -26.69 4.53
CA ILE A 75 -13.06 -26.73 5.47
C ILE A 75 -13.82 -28.04 5.27
N ILE A 76 -14.05 -28.46 4.03
CA ILE A 76 -14.72 -29.73 3.70
C ILE A 76 -13.89 -30.93 4.19
N ILE A 77 -12.58 -31.02 3.91
CA ILE A 77 -11.78 -32.14 4.41
C ILE A 77 -11.78 -32.20 5.93
N PHE A 78 -11.64 -31.05 6.58
CA PHE A 78 -11.58 -30.98 8.03
C PHE A 78 -12.89 -31.41 8.68
N SER A 79 -14.04 -31.22 8.01
CA SER A 79 -15.34 -31.66 8.52
C SER A 79 -15.50 -33.20 8.55
N PHE A 80 -14.71 -33.93 7.74
CA PHE A 80 -14.68 -35.39 7.73
C PHE A 80 -13.70 -36.01 8.75
N ALA A 81 -13.09 -35.21 9.63
CA ALA A 81 -12.22 -35.74 10.67
C ALA A 81 -12.99 -36.70 11.59
N SER A 82 -12.52 -37.95 11.72
CA SER A 82 -13.31 -39.02 12.38
C SER A 82 -13.44 -38.87 13.89
N LYS A 83 -12.65 -38.00 14.53
CA LYS A 83 -12.67 -37.74 15.97
C LYS A 83 -12.61 -36.25 16.26
N TRP A 84 -13.74 -35.68 16.67
CA TRP A 84 -13.83 -34.30 17.13
C TRP A 84 -13.39 -34.20 18.58
N THR A 85 -12.21 -33.63 18.82
CA THR A 85 -11.82 -33.15 20.14
C THR A 85 -12.27 -31.68 20.30
N PRO A 86 -12.48 -31.17 21.52
CA PRO A 86 -12.84 -29.76 21.72
C PRO A 86 -11.84 -28.78 21.09
N LEU A 87 -10.55 -29.11 21.13
CA LEU A 87 -9.51 -28.33 20.46
C LEU A 87 -9.71 -28.32 18.93
N LEU A 88 -10.03 -29.47 18.33
CA LEU A 88 -10.27 -29.58 16.89
C LEU A 88 -11.52 -28.79 16.47
N GLN A 89 -12.58 -28.81 17.29
CA GLN A 89 -13.78 -28.00 17.07
C GLN A 89 -13.48 -26.51 17.11
N PHE A 90 -12.70 -26.06 18.10
CA PHE A 90 -12.26 -24.67 18.19
C PHE A 90 -11.44 -24.26 16.95
N LEU A 91 -10.47 -25.07 16.54
CA LEU A 91 -9.66 -24.81 15.35
C LEU A 91 -10.50 -24.77 14.07
N TYR A 92 -11.53 -25.61 13.96
CA TYR A 92 -12.45 -25.60 12.82
C TYR A 92 -13.25 -24.30 12.73
N VAL A 93 -13.84 -23.87 13.85
CA VAL A 93 -14.61 -22.62 13.90
C VAL A 93 -13.70 -21.43 13.61
N SER A 94 -12.52 -21.38 14.23
CA SER A 94 -11.49 -20.36 13.92
C SER A 94 -11.15 -20.35 12.43
N GLN A 95 -10.93 -21.50 11.81
CA GLN A 95 -10.61 -21.56 10.38
C GLN A 95 -11.75 -21.06 9.48
N ILE A 96 -13.02 -21.31 9.85
CA ILE A 96 -14.17 -20.77 9.12
C ILE A 96 -14.20 -19.24 9.23
N LEU A 97 -14.03 -18.71 10.45
CA LEU A 97 -13.99 -17.27 10.69
C LEU A 97 -12.85 -16.62 9.90
N ASP A 98 -11.62 -17.14 10.02
CA ASP A 98 -10.45 -16.66 9.27
C ASP A 98 -10.70 -16.66 7.76
N SER A 99 -11.28 -17.74 7.24
CA SER A 99 -11.62 -17.85 5.80
C SER A 99 -12.62 -16.79 5.36
N ILE A 100 -13.61 -16.47 6.21
CA ILE A 100 -14.58 -15.39 5.95
C ILE A 100 -13.84 -14.04 5.98
N PHE A 101 -13.12 -13.73 7.05
CA PHE A 101 -12.43 -12.45 7.25
C PHE A 101 -11.40 -12.17 6.14
N TYR A 102 -10.44 -13.07 5.93
CA TYR A 102 -9.40 -12.88 4.92
C TYR A 102 -9.95 -12.66 3.53
N SER A 103 -11.12 -13.19 3.26
CA SER A 103 -11.67 -13.07 1.94
C SER A 103 -12.55 -11.86 1.73
N VAL A 104 -13.28 -11.42 2.77
CA VAL A 104 -13.90 -10.09 2.74
C VAL A 104 -12.81 -9.04 2.57
N GLY A 105 -11.72 -9.17 3.32
CA GLY A 105 -10.61 -8.24 3.21
C GLY A 105 -9.90 -8.29 1.85
N PHE A 106 -9.75 -9.45 1.22
CA PHE A 106 -9.12 -9.55 -0.12
C PHE A 106 -10.05 -8.99 -1.21
N LEU A 107 -11.36 -9.19 -1.08
CA LEU A 107 -12.38 -8.54 -1.92
C LEU A 107 -12.31 -7.01 -1.76
N LEU A 108 -12.27 -6.51 -0.53
CA LEU A 108 -12.12 -5.08 -0.24
C LEU A 108 -10.83 -4.53 -0.85
N ASN A 109 -9.72 -5.25 -0.73
CA ASN A 109 -8.45 -4.80 -1.29
C ASN A 109 -8.47 -4.75 -2.81
N ASN A 110 -9.04 -5.76 -3.48
CA ASN A 110 -9.24 -5.72 -4.94
C ASN A 110 -10.17 -4.59 -5.36
N TYR A 111 -11.27 -4.40 -4.65
CA TYR A 111 -12.20 -3.30 -4.88
C TYR A 111 -11.48 -1.95 -4.78
N ILE A 112 -10.70 -1.72 -3.72
CA ILE A 112 -9.92 -0.49 -3.54
C ILE A 112 -8.90 -0.34 -4.67
N ASN A 113 -8.17 -1.40 -5.01
CA ASN A 113 -7.14 -1.33 -6.05
C ASN A 113 -7.72 -0.98 -7.43
N ILE A 114 -8.85 -1.58 -7.81
CA ILE A 114 -9.48 -1.36 -9.11
C ILE A 114 -10.21 -0.01 -9.13
N VAL A 115 -11.12 0.22 -8.18
CA VAL A 115 -12.02 1.39 -8.16
C VAL A 115 -11.26 2.67 -7.81
N TYR A 116 -10.33 2.61 -6.85
CA TYR A 116 -9.56 3.77 -6.41
C TYR A 116 -8.19 3.88 -7.10
N SER A 117 -7.94 3.14 -8.18
CA SER A 117 -6.70 3.21 -8.98
C SER A 117 -6.33 4.66 -9.35
N LYS A 118 -7.28 5.44 -9.84
CA LYS A 118 -7.08 6.86 -10.20
C LYS A 118 -6.72 7.73 -9.00
N ILE A 119 -7.33 7.47 -7.84
CA ILE A 119 -7.07 8.21 -6.59
C ILE A 119 -5.68 7.87 -6.06
N ASN A 120 -5.27 6.60 -6.13
CA ASN A 120 -3.91 6.17 -5.78
C ASN A 120 -2.85 6.87 -6.65
N ILE A 121 -3.09 6.99 -7.96
CA ILE A 121 -2.18 7.72 -8.86
C ILE A 121 -2.17 9.22 -8.50
N GLY A 122 -3.33 9.82 -8.29
CA GLY A 122 -3.46 11.22 -7.86
C GLY A 122 -2.68 11.51 -6.58
N LEU A 123 -2.71 10.60 -5.61
CA LEU A 123 -1.91 10.70 -4.39
C LEU A 123 -0.41 10.79 -4.70
N VAL A 124 0.11 9.92 -5.57
CA VAL A 124 1.54 9.96 -5.92
C VAL A 124 1.91 11.23 -6.68
N LEU A 125 1.02 11.74 -7.53
CA LEU A 125 1.25 13.01 -8.23
C LEU A 125 1.28 14.21 -7.27
N LYS A 126 0.44 14.22 -6.23
CA LYS A 126 0.51 15.23 -5.17
C LYS A 126 1.83 15.15 -4.41
N LEU A 127 2.26 13.94 -4.04
CA LEU A 127 3.58 13.71 -3.42
C LEU A 127 4.72 14.23 -4.31
N GLN A 128 4.61 13.99 -5.62
CA GLN A 128 5.59 14.46 -6.59
C GLN A 128 5.62 15.98 -6.73
N PHE A 129 4.46 16.63 -6.77
CA PHE A 129 4.38 18.09 -6.78
C PHE A 129 5.08 18.68 -5.56
N VAL A 130 4.76 18.18 -4.37
CA VAL A 130 5.39 18.60 -3.11
C VAL A 130 6.90 18.39 -3.15
N HIS A 131 7.35 17.21 -3.61
CA HIS A 131 8.76 16.89 -3.76
C HIS A 131 9.52 17.88 -4.65
N LYS A 132 8.94 18.20 -5.82
CA LYS A 132 9.54 19.12 -6.80
C LYS A 132 9.60 20.55 -6.29
N VAL A 133 8.52 21.04 -5.66
CA VAL A 133 8.48 22.43 -5.19
C VAL A 133 9.44 22.65 -4.02
N LEU A 134 9.50 21.71 -3.08
CA LEU A 134 10.41 21.77 -1.93
C LEU A 134 11.86 21.40 -2.27
N ASN A 135 12.14 21.07 -3.53
CA ASN A 135 13.45 20.62 -4.00
C ASN A 135 14.08 19.58 -3.05
N ILE A 136 13.29 18.55 -2.71
CA ILE A 136 13.70 17.58 -1.69
C ILE A 136 14.83 16.71 -2.25
N ASN A 137 16.05 16.99 -1.81
CA ASN A 137 17.21 16.17 -2.18
C ASN A 137 17.08 14.74 -1.65
N ARG A 138 17.53 13.76 -2.45
CA ARG A 138 17.70 12.35 -2.06
C ARG A 138 18.26 12.14 -0.65
N HIS A 139 19.21 12.96 -0.23
CA HIS A 139 19.82 12.86 1.09
C HIS A 139 18.80 12.96 2.24
N LYS A 140 17.80 13.85 2.11
CA LYS A 140 16.73 14.03 3.11
C LYS A 140 15.78 12.82 3.17
N LEU A 141 15.68 12.05 2.08
CA LEU A 141 14.83 10.85 1.95
C LEU A 141 15.59 9.54 2.15
N ARG A 142 16.93 9.54 2.10
CA ARG A 142 17.79 8.36 2.22
C ARG A 142 17.48 7.49 3.44
N PRO A 143 17.29 8.04 4.67
CA PRO A 143 16.95 7.22 5.82
C PRO A 143 15.63 6.46 5.65
N LEU A 144 14.63 7.09 5.02
CA LEU A 144 13.33 6.46 4.75
C LEU A 144 13.46 5.35 3.70
N ILE A 145 14.24 5.58 2.63
CA ILE A 145 14.50 4.58 1.58
C ILE A 145 15.18 3.34 2.18
N ILE A 146 16.22 3.54 2.99
CA ILE A 146 16.94 2.44 3.65
C ILE A 146 16.01 1.69 4.60
N TYR A 147 15.24 2.41 5.43
CA TYR A 147 14.28 1.81 6.34
C TYR A 147 13.24 0.95 5.61
N ASN A 148 12.70 1.44 4.48
CA ASN A 148 11.71 0.71 3.68
C ASN A 148 12.30 -0.57 3.06
N TRP A 149 13.54 -0.54 2.57
CA TRP A 149 14.20 -1.73 2.04
C TRP A 149 14.53 -2.75 3.12
N ILE A 150 15.07 -2.31 4.27
CA ILE A 150 15.35 -3.19 5.41
C ILE A 150 14.05 -3.86 5.85
N PHE A 151 12.97 -3.10 5.96
CA PHE A 151 11.66 -3.65 6.32
C PHE A 151 11.17 -4.68 5.30
N ALA A 152 11.19 -4.35 4.00
CA ALA A 152 10.77 -5.26 2.95
C ALA A 152 11.58 -6.57 2.96
N ILE A 153 12.91 -6.46 3.02
CA ILE A 153 13.82 -7.61 3.08
C ILE A 153 13.55 -8.45 4.34
N SER A 154 13.33 -7.81 5.49
CA SER A 154 13.04 -8.48 6.76
C SER A 154 11.74 -9.29 6.70
N VAL A 155 10.66 -8.72 6.13
CA VAL A 155 9.38 -9.44 5.98
C VAL A 155 9.55 -10.67 5.08
N TYR A 156 10.25 -10.52 3.95
CA TYR A 156 10.48 -11.64 3.03
C TYR A 156 11.43 -12.69 3.60
N SER A 157 12.51 -12.28 4.27
CA SER A 157 13.45 -13.21 4.88
C SER A 157 12.78 -14.01 5.99
N TYR A 158 11.96 -13.36 6.83
CA TYR A 158 11.15 -14.03 7.84
C TYR A 158 10.21 -15.07 7.20
N PHE A 159 9.48 -14.68 6.14
CA PHE A 159 8.60 -15.61 5.44
C PHE A 159 9.37 -16.81 4.87
N ILE A 160 10.49 -16.59 4.19
CA ILE A 160 11.29 -17.67 3.59
C ILE A 160 11.84 -18.61 4.68
N ILE A 161 12.42 -18.05 5.76
CA ILE A 161 12.97 -18.84 6.87
C ILE A 161 11.88 -19.66 7.56
N PHE A 162 10.73 -19.04 7.83
CA PHE A 162 9.59 -19.74 8.44
C PHE A 162 9.11 -20.91 7.57
N ASN A 163 8.96 -20.69 6.27
CA ASN A 163 8.55 -21.75 5.35
C ASN A 163 9.59 -22.87 5.26
N LEU A 164 10.88 -22.53 5.19
CA LEU A 164 11.97 -23.52 5.20
C LEU A 164 11.95 -24.35 6.49
N TYR A 165 11.76 -23.70 7.64
CA TYR A 165 11.64 -24.36 8.93
C TYR A 165 10.45 -25.34 8.95
N MET A 166 9.28 -24.92 8.47
CA MET A 166 8.09 -25.78 8.40
C MET A 166 8.32 -26.99 7.49
N TRP A 167 8.98 -26.80 6.35
CA TRP A 167 9.37 -27.88 5.44
C TRP A 167 10.33 -28.88 6.07
N LEU A 168 11.30 -28.42 6.87
CA LEU A 168 12.26 -29.29 7.55
C LEU A 168 11.66 -30.06 8.72
N LYS A 169 10.69 -29.47 9.44
CA LYS A 169 10.09 -30.08 10.64
C LYS A 169 8.93 -31.01 10.34
N PHE A 170 8.15 -30.73 9.29
CA PHE A 170 6.98 -31.51 8.95
C PHE A 170 7.19 -32.16 7.58
N PRO A 171 7.31 -33.51 7.49
CA PRO A 171 7.67 -34.18 6.25
C PRO A 171 6.64 -34.01 5.12
N ASN A 172 5.40 -33.61 5.46
CA ASN A 172 4.35 -33.26 4.51
C ASN A 172 3.72 -31.92 4.93
N PRO A 173 4.38 -30.78 4.67
CA PRO A 173 3.82 -29.49 5.04
C PRO A 173 2.54 -29.25 4.23
N SER A 174 1.47 -28.85 4.91
CA SER A 174 0.22 -28.55 4.22
C SER A 174 0.41 -27.29 3.37
N TYR A 175 0.30 -27.40 2.05
CA TYR A 175 0.32 -26.24 1.13
C TYR A 175 -0.69 -25.17 1.51
N TYR A 176 -1.81 -25.56 2.14
CA TYR A 176 -2.77 -24.62 2.68
C TYR A 176 -2.15 -23.69 3.71
N ALA A 177 -1.32 -24.20 4.62
CA ALA A 177 -0.73 -23.37 5.68
C ALA A 177 0.10 -22.24 5.06
N LEU A 178 0.83 -22.54 3.98
CA LEU A 178 1.57 -21.55 3.20
C LEU A 178 0.63 -20.47 2.63
N ILE A 179 -0.49 -20.91 2.03
CA ILE A 179 -1.48 -20.03 1.41
C ILE A 179 -2.16 -19.12 2.45
N LEU A 180 -2.46 -19.62 3.64
CA LEU A 180 -3.04 -18.83 4.73
C LEU A 180 -2.03 -17.80 5.26
N VAL A 181 -0.78 -18.19 5.50
CA VAL A 181 0.29 -17.26 5.91
C VAL A 181 0.52 -16.20 4.83
N PHE A 182 0.53 -16.59 3.55
CA PHE A 182 0.66 -15.66 2.44
C PHE A 182 -0.49 -14.64 2.42
N SER A 183 -1.71 -15.08 2.72
CA SER A 183 -2.89 -14.20 2.76
C SER A 183 -2.84 -13.23 3.93
N ALA A 184 -2.46 -13.71 5.13
CA ALA A 184 -2.25 -12.87 6.30
C ALA A 184 -1.19 -11.78 6.02
N LEU A 185 -0.05 -12.16 5.43
CA LEU A 185 1.00 -11.21 5.05
C LEU A 185 0.52 -10.16 4.03
N ALA A 186 -0.38 -10.55 3.12
CA ALA A 186 -0.94 -9.64 2.14
C ALA A 186 -1.74 -8.49 2.82
N PHE A 187 -2.41 -8.77 3.95
CA PHE A 187 -3.06 -7.76 4.78
C PHE A 187 -2.07 -6.87 5.50
N ASP A 188 -1.08 -7.45 6.17
CA ASP A 188 -0.07 -6.72 6.90
C ASP A 188 0.66 -5.72 5.98
N ILE A 189 0.94 -6.12 4.74
CA ILE A 189 1.58 -5.26 3.74
C ILE A 189 0.74 -4.03 3.40
N ASN A 190 -0.59 -4.12 3.40
CA ASN A 190 -1.44 -2.94 3.19
C ASN A 190 -1.36 -1.95 4.36
N ILE A 191 -1.30 -2.45 5.60
CA ILE A 191 -1.13 -1.62 6.80
C ILE A 191 0.25 -0.95 6.76
N VAL A 192 1.30 -1.72 6.50
CA VAL A 192 2.67 -1.21 6.32
C VAL A 192 2.72 -0.14 5.25
N TYR A 193 2.09 -0.38 4.10
CA TYR A 193 2.04 0.59 3.02
C TYR A 193 1.38 1.90 3.46
N ALA A 194 0.26 1.83 4.19
CA ALA A 194 -0.41 3.02 4.73
C ALA A 194 0.50 3.79 5.71
N LEU A 195 1.14 3.08 6.65
CA LEU A 195 2.07 3.66 7.62
C LEU A 195 3.25 4.36 6.95
N LEU A 196 3.80 3.76 5.90
CA LEU A 196 4.93 4.32 5.15
C LEU A 196 4.53 5.55 4.33
N LEU A 197 3.32 5.59 3.76
CA LEU A 197 2.78 6.81 3.14
C LEU A 197 2.60 7.94 4.16
N ILE A 198 2.04 7.63 5.34
CA ILE A 198 1.89 8.60 6.43
C ILE A 198 3.27 9.12 6.84
N LYS A 199 4.25 8.23 7.02
CA LYS A 199 5.63 8.61 7.38
C LYS A 199 6.28 9.49 6.32
N LEU A 200 6.06 9.21 5.03
CA LEU A 200 6.54 10.04 3.92
C LEU A 200 5.91 11.43 3.95
N LEU A 201 4.59 11.52 4.12
CA LEU A 201 3.87 12.79 4.23
C LEU A 201 4.35 13.61 5.44
N THR A 202 4.59 12.96 6.57
CA THR A 202 5.09 13.62 7.78
C THR A 202 6.49 14.18 7.56
N GLN A 203 7.34 13.44 6.85
CA GLN A 203 8.67 13.92 6.48
C GLN A 203 8.60 15.13 5.53
N MET A 204 7.69 15.11 4.55
CA MET A 204 7.48 16.26 3.65
C MET A 204 6.97 17.49 4.39
N LEU A 205 6.01 17.32 5.31
CA LEU A 205 5.50 18.41 6.16
C LEU A 205 6.61 19.00 7.04
N ARG A 206 7.48 18.15 7.61
CA ARG A 206 8.63 18.61 8.40
C ARG A 206 9.61 19.43 7.56
N ILE A 207 9.90 18.99 6.32
CA ILE A 207 10.79 19.73 5.41
C ILE A 207 10.17 21.09 5.06
N TRP A 208 8.87 21.12 4.77
CA TRP A 208 8.14 22.37 4.52
C TRP A 208 8.21 23.32 5.73
N LEU A 209 8.03 22.83 6.96
CA LEU A 209 8.14 23.66 8.17
C LEU A 209 9.53 24.27 8.35
N VAL A 210 10.60 23.49 8.10
CA VAL A 210 11.98 23.98 8.19
C VAL A 210 12.23 25.09 7.16
N GLU A 211 11.78 24.90 5.91
CA GLU A 211 11.90 25.90 4.86
C GLU A 211 11.23 27.23 5.26
N ILE A 212 10.01 27.17 5.81
CA ILE A 212 9.27 28.35 6.29
C ILE A 212 10.01 29.06 7.44
N GLN A 213 10.61 28.30 8.36
CA GLN A 213 11.40 28.87 9.46
C GLN A 213 12.68 29.55 8.96
N GLU A 214 13.39 28.93 8.02
CA GLU A 214 14.61 29.50 7.43
C GLU A 214 14.32 30.83 6.73
N LEU A 215 13.22 30.92 5.96
CA LEU A 215 12.81 32.17 5.31
C LEU A 215 12.45 33.28 6.29
N THR A 216 11.79 32.92 7.38
CA THR A 216 11.40 33.87 8.43
C THR A 216 12.66 34.44 9.10
N ASN A 217 13.68 33.62 9.34
CA ASN A 217 14.92 34.02 10.00
C ASN A 217 15.81 34.91 9.11
N VAL A 218 15.81 34.71 7.80
CA VAL A 218 16.61 35.52 6.85
C VAL A 218 16.03 36.93 6.67
N GLY A 219 14.84 37.20 7.24
CA GLY A 219 14.23 38.52 7.13
C GLY A 219 13.90 38.89 5.69
N MET A 220 13.54 37.89 4.85
CA MET A 220 12.99 38.11 3.51
C MET A 220 11.58 38.71 3.60
N SER A 221 11.49 39.92 4.15
CA SER A 221 10.29 40.75 4.20
C SER A 221 9.84 41.26 2.83
N GLY A 222 10.67 41.07 1.79
CA GLY A 222 10.36 41.36 0.40
C GLY A 222 10.15 40.12 -0.48
N SER A 223 9.85 38.96 0.11
CA SER A 223 9.56 37.75 -0.68
C SER A 223 8.31 37.97 -1.55
N ASP A 224 8.48 37.75 -2.85
CA ASP A 224 7.44 37.84 -3.88
C ASP A 224 6.18 37.08 -3.44
N GLU A 225 5.00 37.71 -3.52
CA GLU A 225 3.69 37.13 -3.19
C GLU A 225 3.50 35.77 -3.88
N SER A 226 4.06 35.63 -5.09
CA SER A 226 4.12 34.38 -5.85
C SER A 226 4.73 33.20 -5.07
N TYR A 227 5.78 33.45 -4.29
CA TYR A 227 6.45 32.42 -3.50
C TYR A 227 5.58 31.91 -2.35
N TRP A 228 4.94 32.82 -1.62
CA TRP A 228 4.04 32.45 -0.52
C TRP A 228 2.82 31.67 -1.01
N ASN A 229 2.26 32.09 -2.15
CA ASN A 229 1.19 31.35 -2.81
C ASN A 229 1.64 29.91 -3.15
N LYS A 230 2.86 29.76 -3.68
CA LYS A 230 3.43 28.44 -3.97
C LYS A 230 3.64 27.58 -2.71
N MET A 231 4.09 28.18 -1.61
CA MET A 231 4.26 27.45 -0.34
C MET A 231 2.94 27.05 0.31
N PHE A 232 1.92 27.90 0.21
CA PHE A 232 0.57 27.56 0.62
C PHE A 232 0.00 26.41 -0.20
N ASP A 233 0.23 26.41 -1.52
CA ASP A 233 -0.16 25.30 -2.41
C ASP A 233 0.53 23.98 -2.02
N VAL A 234 1.80 24.01 -1.63
CA VAL A 234 2.49 22.81 -1.10
C VAL A 234 1.81 22.28 0.15
N TYR A 235 1.54 23.15 1.13
CA TYR A 235 0.85 22.76 2.35
C TYR A 235 -0.53 22.16 2.06
N LYS A 236 -1.31 22.80 1.19
CA LYS A 236 -2.61 22.29 0.74
C LYS A 236 -2.50 20.91 0.10
N ASN A 237 -1.52 20.69 -0.78
CA ASN A 237 -1.30 19.39 -1.41
C ASN A 237 -0.90 18.30 -0.39
N ILE A 238 -0.08 18.62 0.62
CA ILE A 238 0.26 17.70 1.72
C ILE A 238 -1.02 17.32 2.49
N LEU A 239 -1.82 18.31 2.89
CA LEU A 239 -3.05 18.07 3.65
C LEU A 239 -4.07 17.25 2.86
N GLU A 240 -4.24 17.54 1.58
CA GLU A 240 -5.11 16.76 0.70
C GLU A 240 -4.59 15.33 0.50
N ALA A 241 -3.27 15.14 0.43
CA ALA A 241 -2.67 13.81 0.35
C ALA A 241 -2.93 13.00 1.63
N TYR A 242 -2.85 13.62 2.82
CA TYR A 242 -3.27 12.98 4.08
C TYR A 242 -4.73 12.55 4.06
N LYS A 243 -5.64 13.43 3.64
CA LYS A 243 -7.08 13.10 3.50
C LYS A 243 -7.31 11.96 2.51
N THR A 244 -6.55 11.94 1.42
CA THR A 244 -6.62 10.88 0.42
C THR A 244 -6.16 9.54 1.00
N VAL A 245 -5.06 9.53 1.76
CA VAL A 245 -4.60 8.33 2.49
C VAL A 245 -5.66 7.88 3.50
N GLU A 246 -6.20 8.79 4.31
CA GLU A 246 -7.27 8.47 5.25
C GLU A 246 -8.47 7.83 4.55
N GLU A 247 -8.95 8.42 3.46
CA GLU A 247 -10.10 7.89 2.68
C GLU A 247 -9.82 6.49 2.12
N LEU A 248 -8.63 6.27 1.55
CA LEU A 248 -8.21 4.99 0.97
C LEU A 248 -8.13 3.87 2.02
N PHE A 249 -7.64 4.17 3.22
CA PHE A 249 -7.44 3.17 4.27
C PHE A 249 -8.58 3.09 5.28
N LYS A 250 -9.52 4.05 5.29
CA LYS A 250 -10.67 4.06 6.21
C LYS A 250 -11.50 2.78 6.13
N LEU A 251 -11.72 2.25 4.93
CA LEU A 251 -12.46 0.99 4.76
C LEU A 251 -11.67 -0.20 5.30
N LEU A 252 -10.37 -0.27 5.04
CA LEU A 252 -9.50 -1.35 5.52
C LEU A 252 -9.36 -1.32 7.06
N VAL A 253 -9.19 -0.13 7.64
CA VAL A 253 -9.07 0.07 9.09
C VAL A 253 -10.38 -0.28 9.79
N ARG A 254 -11.54 0.15 9.25
CA ARG A 254 -12.86 -0.24 9.80
C ARG A 254 -13.06 -1.74 9.77
N PHE A 255 -12.66 -2.40 8.68
CA PHE A 255 -12.72 -3.84 8.56
C PHE A 255 -11.87 -4.53 9.63
N TYR A 256 -10.63 -4.05 9.83
CA TYR A 256 -9.70 -4.58 10.82
C TYR A 256 -10.20 -4.44 12.26
N PHE A 257 -10.87 -3.34 12.61
CA PHE A 257 -11.47 -3.18 13.95
C PHE A 257 -12.71 -4.05 14.20
N CYS A 258 -13.29 -4.66 13.15
CA CYS A 258 -14.39 -5.61 13.27
C CYS A 258 -13.93 -7.07 13.33
N GLU A 259 -12.66 -7.34 13.02
CA GLU A 259 -11.98 -8.63 13.20
C GLU A 259 -11.57 -8.82 14.67
#